data_AF-A0ABD0N2V3-F1
#
_entry.id   AF-A0ABD0N2V3-F1
#
_cell.length_a   1.000
_cell.length_b   1.000
_cell.length_c   1.000
_cell.angle_alpha   90.00
_cell.angle_beta   90.00
_cell.angle_gamma   90.00
#
_symmetry.space_group_name_H-M   'P 1'
#
loop_
_entity.id
_entity.type
_entity.pdbx_description
1 polymer ?
#
loop_
_entity_poly.entity_id
_entity_poly.type
_entity_poly.pdbx_seq_one_letter_code
_entity_poly.pdbx_strand_id
1 'polypeptide(L)' 'RIRVILDMDDKTLAFERGFEFLGVAFRGLPKTCLFPAVSAVYGNTEVTMVYLGRPLDG' A
#
# COMPACT_ATOMS: atom_id res chain seq x y z
N ARG A 1 -8.23 8.12 5.27
CA ARG A 1 -7.22 7.87 4.22
C ARG A 1 -6.19 6.89 4.77
N ILE A 2 -5.89 5.84 4.03
CA ILE A 2 -4.83 4.87 4.36
C ILE A 2 -3.74 5.00 3.30
N ARG A 3 -2.48 4.92 3.71
CA ARG A 3 -1.33 4.80 2.80
C ARG A 3 -0.95 3.34 2.71
N VAL A 4 -0.69 2.89 1.47
CA VAL A 4 -0.16 1.57 1.17
C VAL A 4 1.29 1.78 0.76
N ILE A 5 2.20 1.12 1.45
CA ILE A 5 3.65 1.24 1.22
C ILE A 5 4.09 -0.10 0.61
N LEU A 6 4.51 -0.04 -0.65
CA LEU A 6 5.02 -1.20 -1.39
C LEU A 6 6.53 -1.08 -1.52
N ASP A 7 7.25 -1.96 -0.83
CA ASP A 7 8.70 -2.08 -0.91
C ASP A 7 9.07 -3.37 -1.67
N MET A 8 9.56 -3.19 -2.89
CA MET A 8 9.96 -4.30 -3.75
C MET A 8 11.42 -4.70 -3.58
N ASP A 9 12.22 -3.95 -2.82
CA ASP A 9 13.61 -4.29 -2.51
C ASP A 9 13.63 -5.23 -1.30
N ASP A 10 12.98 -4.85 -0.20
CA ASP A 10 12.82 -5.67 1.01
C ASP A 10 11.66 -6.69 0.93
N LYS A 11 10.90 -6.66 -0.17
CA LYS A 11 9.76 -7.56 -0.43
C LYS A 11 8.69 -7.49 0.65
N THR A 12 8.30 -6.27 1.03
CA THR A 12 7.28 -6.03 2.05
C THR A 12 6.12 -5.15 1.55
N LEU A 13 4.95 -5.37 2.15
CA LEU A 13 3.80 -4.49 2.01
C LEU A 13 3.38 -4.05 3.42
N ALA A 14 3.29 -2.74 3.63
CA ALA A 14 2.95 -2.13 4.90
C ALA A 14 1.83 -1.10 4.75
N PHE A 15 1.24 -0.71 5.88
CA PHE A 15 0.17 0.26 5.94
C PHE A 15 0.48 1.37 6.94
N GLU A 16 -0.02 2.55 6.65
CA GLU A 16 0.09 3.71 7.52
C GLU A 16 -1.23 4.49 7.51
N ARG A 17 -1.59 5.07 8.65
CA ARG A 17 -2.78 5.92 8.79
C ARG A 17 -2.38 7.25 9.43
N GLY A 18 -2.54 8.35 8.68
CA GLY A 18 -2.12 9.67 9.18
C GLY A 18 -0.61 9.73 9.26
N PHE A 19 -0.07 9.83 10.48
CA PHE A 19 1.37 9.80 10.78
C PHE A 19 1.77 8.56 11.60
N GLU A 20 0.89 7.57 11.65
CA GLU A 20 1.09 6.35 12.43
C GLU A 20 1.36 5.17 11.49
N PHE A 21 2.56 4.60 11.62
CA PHE A 21 2.94 3.38 10.94
C PHE A 21 2.26 2.17 11.60
N LEU A 22 1.45 1.43 10.84
CA LEU A 22 0.67 0.30 11.35
C LEU A 22 1.43 -1.04 11.27
N GLY A 23 2.65 -1.02 10.72
CA GLY A 23 3.50 -2.21 10.59
C GLY A 23 3.46 -2.87 9.22
N VAL A 24 4.35 -3.86 9.06
CA VAL A 24 4.44 -4.72 7.88
C VAL A 24 3.34 -5.78 7.92
N ALA A 25 2.49 -5.81 6.90
CA ALA A 25 1.42 -6.79 6.76
C ALA A 25 1.85 -8.05 6.00
N PHE A 26 2.69 -7.89 4.98
CA PHE A 26 3.19 -9.01 4.17
C PHE A 26 4.70 -8.94 4.00
N ARG A 27 5.34 -10.11 3.99
CA ARG A 27 6.77 -10.31 3.72
C ARG A 27 6.94 -11.38 2.64
N GLY A 28 8.07 -11.35 1.93
CA GLY A 28 8.37 -12.33 0.89
C GLY A 28 7.50 -12.13 -0.36
N LEU A 29 7.18 -10.88 -0.70
CA LEU A 29 6.50 -10.55 -1.94
C LEU A 29 7.20 -11.18 -3.16
N PRO A 30 6.44 -11.65 -4.17
CA PRO A 30 7.01 -12.30 -5.34
C PRO A 30 7.91 -11.36 -6.14
N LYS A 31 8.82 -11.95 -6.93
CA LYS A 31 9.67 -11.21 -7.89
C LYS A 31 8.93 -10.89 -9.19
N THR A 32 7.73 -10.35 -9.07
CA THR A 32 6.87 -9.97 -10.19
C THR A 32 6.46 -8.50 -10.05
N CYS A 33 5.97 -7.92 -11.14
CA CYS A 33 5.37 -6.59 -11.07
C CYS A 33 4.04 -6.67 -10.31
N LEU A 34 3.91 -5.88 -9.25
CA LEU A 34 2.67 -5.77 -8.46
C LEU A 34 1.99 -4.44 -8.76
N PHE A 35 0.66 -4.45 -8.74
CA PHE A 35 -0.17 -3.28 -9.03
C PHE A 35 -1.05 -2.95 -7.83
N PRO A 36 -1.32 -1.67 -7.56
CA PRO A 36 -2.32 -1.27 -6.57
C PRO A 36 -3.70 -1.85 -6.93
N ALA A 37 -4.40 -2.38 -5.93
CA ALA A 37 -5.73 -2.96 -6.12
C ALA A 37 -6.65 -2.63 -4.95
N VAL A 38 -7.94 -2.42 -5.24
CA VAL A 38 -9.01 -2.23 -4.25
C VAL A 38 -10.23 -3.00 -4.73
N SER A 39 -10.97 -3.61 -3.80
CA SER A 39 -12.24 -4.27 -4.07
C SER A 39 -13.28 -3.76 -3.06
N ALA A 40 -14.51 -3.53 -3.54
CA ALA A 40 -15.64 -3.10 -2.73
C ALA A 40 -16.86 -3.93 -3.08
N VAL A 41 -17.66 -4.30 -2.08
CA VAL A 41 -18.85 -5.14 -2.23
C VAL A 41 -20.15 -4.40 -1.93
N TYR A 42 -20.06 -3.18 -1.41
CA TYR A 42 -21.21 -2.37 -1.03
C TYR A 42 -21.41 -1.21 -2.03
N GLY A 43 -22.67 -0.99 -2.42
CA GLY A 43 -23.04 0.06 -3.37
C GLY A 43 -22.72 1.46 -2.85
N ASN A 44 -22.65 2.44 -3.76
CA ASN A 44 -22.33 3.85 -3.46
C ASN A 44 -20.97 4.05 -2.77
N THR A 45 -20.00 3.15 -2.99
CA THR A 45 -18.64 3.30 -2.49
C THR A 45 -17.79 4.05 -3.51
N GLU A 46 -17.21 5.18 -3.11
CA GLU A 46 -16.22 5.90 -3.91
C GLU A 46 -14.83 5.73 -3.32
N VAL A 47 -13.86 5.37 -4.17
CA VAL A 47 -12.46 5.21 -3.77
C VAL A 47 -11.57 6.05 -4.67
N THR A 48 -10.76 6.90 -4.05
CA THR A 48 -9.71 7.65 -4.74
C THR A 48 -8.34 7.06 -4.41
N MET A 49 -7.54 6.80 -5.43
CA MET A 49 -6.17 6.33 -5.30
C MET A 49 -5.20 7.40 -5.82
N VAL A 50 -4.22 7.76 -5.01
CA VAL A 50 -3.22 8.79 -5.33
C VAL A 50 -1.84 8.18 -5.17
N TYR A 51 -1.08 8.14 -6.27
CA TYR A 51 0.32 7.73 -6.21
C TYR A 51 1.17 8.85 -5.60
N LEU A 52 1.92 8.52 -4.55
CA LEU A 52 2.74 9.48 -3.81
C LEU A 52 4.20 9.53 -4.29
N GLY A 53 4.60 8.64 -5.20
CA GLY A 53 6.00 8.51 -5.61
C GLY A 53 6.77 7.51 -4.74
N ARG A 54 8.10 7.57 -4.83
CA ARG A 54 8.99 6.82 -3.92
C ARG A 54 8.97 7.48 -2.53
N PRO A 55 9.12 6.71 -1.45
CA PRO A 55 9.37 7.26 -0.12
C PRO A 55 10.56 8.24 -0.18
N LEU A 56 10.44 9.37 0.53
CA LEU A 56 11.55 10.33 0.66
C LEU A 56 12.58 9.86 1.70
N ASP A 57 12.11 9.02 2.61
CA ASP A 57 12.78 8.35 3.70
C ASP A 57 12.69 6.83 3.46
N GLY A 58 13.81 6.26 3.03
CA GLY A 58 14.03 4.81 2.92
C GLY A 58 14.82 4.30 4.12
#